data_AF-A0A3R8SZS8-F1
#
_entry.id   AF-A0A3R8SZS8-F1
#
_cell.length_a   1.000
_cell.length_b   1.000
_cell.length_c   1.000
_cell.angle_alpha   90.00
_cell.angle_beta   90.00
_cell.angle_gamma   90.00
#
_symmetry.space_group_name_H-M   'P 1'
#
loop_
_entity.id
_entity.type
_entity.pdbx_description
1 polymer ?
#
loop_
_entity_poly.entity_id
_entity_poly.type
_entity_poly.pdbx_seq_one_letter_code
_entity_poly.pdbx_strand_id
1 'polypeptide(L)'
;MQPDLGCTALGLFRFSTRRSRVRLPRRTTGANSWVGDTGTMAEQQIADAAEGMGQPEKAPNEWGQALLALVVVGGVAALVLSGTFQQKADDDPEPAECHTSDKARPSKLVSGMQLCTALNRADLPTLLGTPTEYAMTANGNESVGDWADGTKTVTPQAEIQLSTYTVKFSTSEDDIPVAEMAGLLGGSAEKRTVGGHPAVLYSNRTIALKFNLGGGKVDTGPGGIARSLVVARDAKDGGGFYEVSIWRQDDVPPDDLALFRVAEAVLPTVPGWTAG
;
A
#
# COMPACT_ATOMS: atom_id res chain seq x y z
N MET A 1 -32.47 -5.57 17.88
CA MET A 1 -31.74 -4.58 17.07
C MET A 1 -30.30 -4.55 17.56
N GLN A 2 -29.40 -5.22 16.84
CA GLN A 2 -27.94 -5.15 17.02
C GLN A 2 -27.38 -4.23 15.92
N PRO A 3 -26.39 -3.37 16.22
CA PRO A 3 -25.70 -2.62 15.18
C PRO A 3 -24.62 -3.51 14.53
N ASP A 4 -24.62 -3.54 13.19
CA ASP A 4 -23.56 -4.12 12.36
C ASP A 4 -22.26 -3.33 12.56
N LEU A 5 -21.23 -4.00 13.05
CA LEU A 5 -19.87 -3.47 13.19
C LEU A 5 -19.12 -3.61 11.86
N GLY A 6 -18.56 -2.49 11.41
CA GLY A 6 -18.02 -2.29 10.08
C GLY A 6 -16.82 -3.16 9.70
N CYS A 7 -16.79 -3.54 8.42
CA CYS A 7 -15.62 -4.02 7.72
C CYS A 7 -14.65 -2.86 7.47
N THR A 8 -13.55 -2.79 8.22
CA THR A 8 -12.44 -1.89 7.89
C THR A 8 -11.51 -2.61 6.91
N ALA A 9 -11.56 -2.23 5.63
CA ALA A 9 -10.63 -2.71 4.63
C ALA A 9 -9.34 -1.86 4.67
N LEU A 10 -8.26 -2.43 5.22
CA LEU A 10 -6.91 -1.85 5.08
C LEU A 10 -6.26 -2.49 3.84
N GLY A 11 -6.24 -1.74 2.74
CA GLY A 11 -5.68 -2.19 1.47
C GLY A 11 -4.22 -1.78 1.32
N LEU A 12 -3.29 -2.74 1.30
CA LEU A 12 -1.92 -2.54 0.84
C LEU A 12 -1.76 -3.29 -0.49
N PHE A 13 -1.48 -2.60 -1.60
CA PHE A 13 -1.51 -3.21 -2.93
C PHE A 13 -0.20 -3.07 -3.73
N ARG A 14 0.18 -4.17 -4.39
CA ARG A 14 1.33 -4.28 -5.31
C ARG A 14 0.82 -4.67 -6.70
N PHE A 15 1.19 -3.92 -7.74
CA PHE A 15 0.78 -4.21 -9.12
C PHE A 15 1.43 -5.50 -9.65
N SER A 16 0.66 -6.33 -10.36
CA SER A 16 1.16 -7.55 -11.01
C SER A 16 1.61 -7.23 -12.44
N THR A 17 2.91 -7.36 -12.71
CA THR A 17 3.42 -7.51 -14.08
C THR A 17 3.27 -8.97 -14.51
N ARG A 18 2.61 -9.18 -15.65
CA ARG A 18 2.26 -10.50 -16.20
C ARG A 18 3.55 -11.23 -16.62
N ARG A 19 3.92 -12.34 -15.96
CA ARG A 19 4.97 -13.25 -16.43
C ARG A 19 4.51 -14.00 -17.68
N SER A 20 5.07 -13.66 -18.84
CA SER A 20 5.00 -14.50 -20.05
C SER A 20 5.78 -15.79 -19.82
N ARG A 21 5.11 -16.95 -19.87
CA ARG A 21 5.76 -18.28 -19.79
C ARG A 21 6.41 -18.61 -21.12
N VAL A 22 7.73 -18.46 -21.21
CA VAL A 22 8.53 -19.13 -22.25
C VAL A 22 8.77 -20.57 -21.79
N ARG A 23 8.35 -21.53 -22.61
CA ARG A 23 8.52 -22.97 -22.39
C ARG A 23 9.79 -23.42 -23.12
N LEU A 24 10.79 -23.93 -22.40
CA LEU A 24 11.98 -24.59 -22.97
C LEU A 24 12.15 -26.02 -22.42
N PRO A 25 12.83 -26.93 -23.16
CA PRO A 25 12.59 -28.36 -23.12
C PRO A 25 13.38 -29.15 -22.06
N ARG A 26 12.88 -30.37 -21.78
CA ARG A 26 13.46 -31.42 -20.91
C ARG A 26 14.69 -32.11 -21.52
N ARG A 27 15.72 -32.33 -20.69
CA ARG A 27 16.67 -33.48 -20.54
C ARG A 27 17.83 -32.98 -19.63
N THR A 28 18.55 -33.70 -18.76
CA THR A 28 18.72 -35.12 -18.39
C THR A 28 19.42 -35.19 -17.02
N THR A 29 19.32 -36.36 -16.38
CA THR A 29 19.94 -36.88 -15.14
C THR A 29 21.40 -36.51 -14.86
N GLY A 30 21.73 -36.29 -13.58
CA GLY A 30 23.09 -36.36 -13.01
C GLY A 30 23.07 -36.12 -11.49
N ALA A 31 23.40 -37.16 -10.72
CA ALA A 31 23.43 -37.15 -9.26
C ALA A 31 24.84 -36.82 -8.73
N ASN A 32 24.93 -36.07 -7.63
CA ASN A 32 25.84 -36.31 -6.51
C ASN A 32 25.47 -35.46 -5.29
N SER A 33 25.56 -36.11 -4.13
CA SER A 33 25.29 -35.60 -2.78
C SER A 33 26.36 -34.62 -2.30
N TRP A 34 25.98 -33.62 -1.51
CA TRP A 34 26.75 -33.15 -0.35
C TRP A 34 25.78 -32.73 0.77
N VAL A 35 26.02 -33.32 1.93
CA VAL A 35 25.32 -33.10 3.20
C VAL A 35 25.78 -31.78 3.79
N GLY A 36 24.82 -30.98 4.25
CA GLY A 36 25.03 -29.74 5.00
C GLY A 36 23.79 -29.47 5.82
N ASP A 37 23.87 -29.89 7.08
CA ASP A 37 22.91 -29.70 8.16
C ASP A 37 22.69 -28.21 8.46
N THR A 38 21.42 -27.78 8.56
CA THR A 38 20.99 -26.56 9.30
C THR A 38 19.48 -26.65 9.55
N GLY A 39 19.10 -27.56 10.45
CA GLY A 39 17.85 -27.43 11.19
C GLY A 39 17.98 -26.37 12.29
N THR A 40 16.85 -25.67 12.55
CA THR A 40 16.47 -25.09 13.85
C THR A 40 17.32 -23.93 14.42
N MET A 41 17.14 -22.71 13.90
CA MET A 41 17.56 -21.44 14.52
C MET A 41 16.38 -20.56 14.97
N ALA A 42 15.16 -21.13 15.06
CA ALA A 42 13.94 -20.40 15.49
C ALA A 42 13.35 -20.90 16.82
N GLU A 43 13.85 -22.02 17.37
CA GLU A 43 13.36 -22.58 18.65
C GLU A 43 14.16 -22.14 19.87
N GLN A 44 15.39 -21.62 19.71
CA GLN A 44 16.24 -21.25 20.86
C GLN A 44 15.96 -19.84 21.42
N GLN A 45 15.26 -18.95 20.71
CA GLN A 45 14.98 -17.59 21.24
C GLN A 45 13.70 -17.50 22.09
N ILE A 46 12.90 -18.57 22.16
CA ILE A 46 11.70 -18.62 23.02
C ILE A 46 12.03 -19.18 24.41
N ALA A 47 13.19 -19.84 24.57
CA ALA A 47 13.59 -20.48 25.82
C ALA A 47 14.27 -19.54 26.84
N ASP A 48 14.86 -18.42 26.41
CA ASP A 48 15.68 -17.54 27.27
C ASP A 48 14.88 -16.45 28.02
N ALA A 49 13.58 -16.29 27.75
CA ALA A 49 12.73 -15.32 28.45
C ALA A 49 11.98 -15.90 29.67
N ALA A 50 12.19 -17.18 29.98
CA ALA A 50 11.50 -17.88 31.07
C ALA A 50 12.34 -18.04 32.36
N GLU A 51 13.63 -17.72 32.35
CA GLU A 51 14.48 -17.77 33.54
C GLU A 51 14.67 -16.38 34.15
N GLY A 52 13.75 -15.99 35.02
CA GLY A 52 13.89 -14.71 35.71
C GLY A 52 12.78 -14.36 36.67
N MET A 53 12.33 -15.29 37.52
CA MET A 53 11.66 -14.92 38.78
C MET A 53 11.65 -16.12 39.74
N GLY A 54 12.39 -15.96 40.84
CA GLY A 54 12.72 -17.00 41.81
C GLY A 54 11.54 -17.59 42.57
N GLN A 55 11.75 -18.83 42.95
CA GLN A 55 10.94 -19.65 43.85
C GLN A 55 11.06 -19.17 45.31
N PRO A 56 9.97 -19.17 46.09
CA PRO A 56 10.05 -19.48 47.51
C PRO A 56 9.47 -20.87 47.79
N GLU A 57 10.22 -21.62 48.59
CA GLU A 57 9.98 -23.00 48.99
C GLU A 57 8.72 -23.16 49.86
N LYS A 58 7.85 -24.13 49.51
CA LYS A 58 7.31 -25.21 50.39
C LYS A 58 6.16 -25.94 49.69
N ALA A 59 6.33 -27.24 49.52
CA ALA A 59 5.24 -28.21 49.44
C ALA A 59 5.04 -28.85 50.84
N PRO A 60 3.99 -29.63 51.12
CA PRO A 60 2.72 -29.81 50.40
C PRO A 60 1.50 -29.67 51.35
N ASN A 61 0.36 -29.23 50.84
CA ASN A 61 -0.93 -29.68 51.35
C ASN A 61 -1.95 -29.81 50.22
N GLU A 62 -2.46 -31.02 50.11
CA GLU A 62 -3.48 -31.45 49.18
C GLU A 62 -4.82 -30.84 49.60
N TRP A 63 -5.13 -29.62 49.12
CA TRP A 63 -6.48 -29.05 48.94
C TRP A 63 -6.34 -27.54 48.65
N GLY A 64 -6.34 -27.16 47.37
CA GLY A 64 -6.22 -25.74 47.01
C GLY A 64 -6.12 -25.44 45.52
N GLN A 65 -6.79 -26.21 44.67
CA GLN A 65 -6.90 -25.91 43.23
C GLN A 65 -8.35 -25.59 42.89
N ALA A 66 -8.84 -24.43 43.34
CA ALA A 66 -10.19 -23.96 42.97
C ALA A 66 -10.39 -22.43 43.05
N LEU A 67 -9.35 -21.58 43.04
CA LEU A 67 -9.56 -20.12 43.18
C LEU A 67 -8.60 -19.24 42.35
N LEU A 68 -8.25 -19.62 41.12
CA LEU A 68 -7.51 -18.71 40.20
C LEU A 68 -8.33 -18.23 38.98
N ALA A 69 -9.54 -18.74 38.76
CA ALA A 69 -10.36 -18.35 37.60
C ALA A 69 -11.26 -17.10 37.81
N LEU A 70 -11.44 -16.63 39.06
CA LEU A 70 -12.38 -15.54 39.35
C LEU A 70 -11.78 -14.12 39.27
N VAL A 71 -10.44 -13.98 39.30
CA VAL A 71 -9.79 -12.65 39.31
C VAL A 71 -9.76 -12.02 37.91
N VAL A 72 -9.61 -12.83 36.85
CA VAL A 72 -9.48 -12.31 35.47
C VAL A 72 -10.83 -11.88 34.89
N VAL A 73 -11.94 -12.56 35.22
CA VAL A 73 -13.28 -12.19 34.72
C VAL A 73 -13.84 -10.96 35.44
N GLY A 74 -13.54 -10.79 36.75
CA GLY A 74 -13.97 -9.62 37.52
C GLY A 74 -13.30 -8.31 37.09
N GLY A 75 -12.00 -8.35 36.77
CA GLY A 75 -11.24 -7.17 36.34
C GLY A 75 -11.72 -6.60 34.99
N VAL A 76 -12.08 -7.46 34.05
CA VAL A 76 -12.59 -7.05 32.73
C VAL A 76 -14.01 -6.49 32.83
N ALA A 77 -14.87 -7.09 33.66
CA ALA A 77 -16.23 -6.58 33.88
C ALA A 77 -16.24 -5.19 34.54
N ALA A 78 -15.34 -4.92 35.49
CA ALA A 78 -15.20 -3.61 36.12
C ALA A 78 -14.74 -2.53 35.13
N LEU A 79 -13.85 -2.87 34.18
CA LEU A 79 -13.36 -1.95 33.16
C LEU A 79 -14.43 -1.58 32.12
N VAL A 80 -15.31 -2.53 31.78
CA VAL A 80 -16.45 -2.28 30.87
C VAL A 80 -17.55 -1.46 31.55
N LEU A 81 -17.77 -1.63 32.86
CA LEU A 81 -18.78 -0.88 33.62
C LEU A 81 -18.33 0.51 34.09
N SER A 82 -17.02 0.79 34.12
CA SER A 82 -16.48 2.07 34.60
C SER A 82 -16.63 3.23 33.60
N GLY A 83 -17.13 2.98 32.38
CA GLY A 83 -17.47 4.02 31.42
C GLY A 83 -16.29 4.87 30.92
N THR A 84 -15.04 4.56 31.27
CA THR A 84 -13.85 5.36 30.95
C THR A 84 -13.39 5.24 29.50
N PHE A 85 -14.07 4.45 28.67
CA PHE A 85 -13.95 4.53 27.21
C PHE A 85 -14.94 5.57 26.66
N GLN A 86 -14.98 6.76 27.25
CA GLN A 86 -15.46 7.92 26.51
C GLN A 86 -14.39 8.28 25.48
N GLN A 87 -14.45 7.61 24.33
CA GLN A 87 -13.95 8.23 23.11
C GLN A 87 -14.72 9.54 22.96
N LYS A 88 -14.00 10.64 23.14
CA LYS A 88 -14.48 11.99 22.90
C LYS A 88 -15.06 11.98 21.48
N ALA A 89 -16.36 12.20 21.33
CA ALA A 89 -16.97 12.40 20.03
C ALA A 89 -16.44 13.73 19.49
N ASP A 90 -15.62 13.56 18.46
CA ASP A 90 -14.78 14.47 17.68
C ASP A 90 -15.37 15.84 17.30
N ASP A 91 -14.52 16.87 17.41
CA ASP A 91 -14.38 17.93 16.41
C ASP A 91 -14.09 17.28 15.05
N ASP A 92 -14.58 17.82 13.91
CA ASP A 92 -14.38 17.22 12.58
C ASP A 92 -12.98 16.59 12.39
N PRO A 93 -12.89 15.32 11.92
CA PRO A 93 -11.60 14.61 11.84
C PRO A 93 -10.62 15.33 10.92
N GLU A 94 -9.42 15.62 11.44
CA GLU A 94 -8.36 16.31 10.70
C GLU A 94 -7.81 15.42 9.56
N PRO A 95 -7.55 15.98 8.35
CA PRO A 95 -6.94 15.22 7.25
C PRO A 95 -5.58 14.63 7.62
N ALA A 96 -5.30 13.41 7.17
CA ALA A 96 -4.04 12.72 7.45
C ALA A 96 -2.82 13.51 6.93
N GLU A 97 -1.80 13.62 7.77
CA GLU A 97 -0.51 14.18 7.37
C GLU A 97 0.33 13.17 6.58
N CYS A 98 1.21 13.71 5.73
CA CYS A 98 2.14 12.90 4.96
C CYS A 98 3.22 12.29 5.87
N HIS A 99 3.28 10.97 5.92
CA HIS A 99 4.33 10.25 6.65
C HIS A 99 5.17 9.36 5.72
N THR A 100 6.42 9.08 6.12
CA THR A 100 7.24 8.07 5.47
C THR A 100 7.06 6.71 6.13
N SER A 101 6.81 5.67 5.34
CA SER A 101 6.78 4.29 5.85
C SER A 101 8.16 3.63 5.87
N ASP A 102 9.16 4.24 5.21
CA ASP A 102 10.50 3.68 5.05
C ASP A 102 11.60 4.60 5.58
N LYS A 103 12.67 4.00 6.13
CA LYS A 103 13.92 4.70 6.48
C LYS A 103 14.89 4.83 5.29
N ALA A 104 14.40 4.61 4.08
CA ALA A 104 15.23 4.68 2.88
C ALA A 104 15.69 6.12 2.66
N ARG A 105 16.98 6.30 2.33
CA ARG A 105 17.48 7.61 1.91
C ARG A 105 16.96 7.92 0.51
N PRO A 106 16.54 9.17 0.22
CA PRO A 106 16.18 9.56 -1.12
C PRO A 106 17.34 9.28 -2.08
N SER A 107 17.12 8.43 -3.07
CA SER A 107 18.13 8.07 -4.08
C SER A 107 17.91 8.77 -5.42
N LYS A 108 16.80 9.52 -5.57
CA LYS A 108 16.35 10.14 -6.82
C LYS A 108 16.08 11.63 -6.69
N LEU A 109 15.87 12.29 -7.83
CA LEU A 109 15.57 13.72 -7.92
C LEU A 109 14.30 14.10 -7.13
N VAL A 110 13.30 13.21 -7.10
CA VAL A 110 12.05 13.38 -6.37
C VAL A 110 11.85 12.18 -5.43
N SER A 111 11.63 12.44 -4.13
CA SER A 111 11.36 11.41 -3.12
C SER A 111 9.88 11.06 -3.01
N GLY A 112 9.56 9.89 -2.42
CA GLY A 112 8.17 9.53 -2.15
C GLY A 112 7.47 10.55 -1.25
N MET A 113 8.22 11.17 -0.34
CA MET A 113 7.69 12.22 0.52
C MET A 113 7.30 13.48 -0.24
N GLN A 114 8.11 13.91 -1.20
CA GLN A 114 7.78 15.06 -2.04
C GLN A 114 6.55 14.78 -2.91
N LEU A 115 6.39 13.55 -3.41
CA LEU A 115 5.18 13.14 -4.13
C LEU A 115 3.95 13.15 -3.21
N CYS A 116 4.07 12.71 -1.96
CA CYS A 116 2.97 12.75 -1.01
C CYS A 116 2.56 14.18 -0.72
N THR A 117 3.52 15.07 -0.45
CA THR A 117 3.23 16.49 -0.22
C THR A 117 2.55 17.14 -1.44
N ALA A 118 2.98 16.80 -2.66
CA ALA A 118 2.35 17.29 -3.88
C ALA A 118 0.91 16.78 -4.05
N LEU A 119 0.65 15.53 -3.65
CA LEU A 119 -0.64 14.87 -3.79
C LEU A 119 -1.62 15.24 -2.66
N ASN A 120 -1.14 15.43 -1.42
CA ASN A 120 -1.94 15.64 -0.21
C ASN A 120 -2.43 17.08 -0.07
N ARG A 121 -3.23 17.48 -1.06
CA ARG A 121 -3.81 18.81 -1.16
C ARG A 121 -5.20 18.83 -0.54
N ALA A 122 -5.56 19.96 0.08
CA ALA A 122 -6.89 20.15 0.67
C ALA A 122 -8.04 20.09 -0.37
N ASP A 123 -7.77 20.40 -1.64
CA ASP A 123 -8.76 20.34 -2.71
C ASP A 123 -8.87 18.96 -3.38
N LEU A 124 -8.03 17.98 -3.01
CA LEU A 124 -8.04 16.63 -3.61
C LEU A 124 -9.43 15.96 -3.59
N PRO A 125 -10.18 15.96 -2.47
CA PRO A 125 -11.53 15.38 -2.46
C PRO A 125 -12.48 16.08 -3.46
N THR A 126 -12.33 17.39 -3.62
CA THR A 126 -13.12 18.16 -4.61
C THR A 126 -12.75 17.77 -6.05
N LEU A 127 -11.45 17.58 -6.35
CA LEU A 127 -10.99 17.13 -7.68
C LEU A 127 -11.54 15.75 -8.04
N LEU A 128 -11.67 14.87 -7.04
CA LEU A 128 -12.24 13.52 -7.15
C LEU A 128 -13.78 13.47 -7.21
N GLY A 129 -14.44 14.61 -6.99
CA GLY A 129 -15.91 14.70 -6.97
C GLY A 129 -16.54 14.25 -5.64
N THR A 130 -15.75 14.17 -4.57
CA THR A 130 -16.18 13.81 -3.20
C THR A 130 -15.80 14.92 -2.21
N PRO A 131 -16.32 16.16 -2.37
CA PRO A 131 -15.86 17.33 -1.61
C PRO A 131 -16.10 17.25 -0.09
N THR A 132 -16.93 16.33 0.38
CA THR A 132 -17.20 16.09 1.80
C THR A 132 -16.26 15.04 2.43
N GLU A 133 -15.40 14.41 1.63
CA GLU A 133 -14.41 13.45 2.12
C GLU A 133 -13.11 14.16 2.52
N TYR A 134 -12.28 13.42 3.26
CA TYR A 134 -10.95 13.85 3.68
C TYR A 134 -9.96 12.68 3.52
N ALA A 135 -8.67 12.99 3.53
CA ALA A 135 -7.62 11.98 3.51
C ALA A 135 -7.61 11.22 4.84
N MET A 136 -7.93 9.93 4.81
CA MET A 136 -7.82 9.02 5.95
C MET A 136 -6.39 8.55 6.18
N THR A 137 -5.63 8.38 5.10
CA THR A 137 -4.20 8.07 5.15
C THR A 137 -3.46 8.85 4.06
N ALA A 138 -2.23 9.23 4.35
CA ALA A 138 -1.31 9.84 3.39
C ALA A 138 0.10 9.32 3.64
N ASN A 139 0.66 8.61 2.67
CA ASN A 139 2.00 8.04 2.77
C ASN A 139 2.86 8.37 1.55
N GLY A 140 4.16 8.54 1.80
CA GLY A 140 5.19 8.62 0.77
C GLY A 140 6.26 7.60 1.05
N ASN A 141 6.69 6.85 0.04
CA ASN A 141 7.73 5.83 0.18
C ASN A 141 8.46 5.53 -1.13
N GLU A 142 9.45 4.65 -1.04
CA GLU A 142 10.27 4.21 -2.16
C GLU A 142 10.05 2.71 -2.38
N SER A 143 9.33 2.34 -3.44
CA SER A 143 9.16 0.93 -3.78
C SER A 143 10.41 0.38 -4.48
N VAL A 144 10.80 -0.85 -4.17
CA VAL A 144 11.93 -1.53 -4.81
C VAL A 144 11.43 -2.67 -5.70
N GLY A 145 11.77 -2.60 -6.98
CA GLY A 145 11.58 -3.67 -7.95
C GLY A 145 12.89 -4.40 -8.24
N ASP A 146 12.88 -5.73 -8.15
CA ASP A 146 14.00 -6.57 -8.54
C ASP A 146 13.78 -7.10 -9.97
N TRP A 147 14.79 -6.96 -10.82
CA TRP A 147 14.77 -7.43 -12.20
C TRP A 147 15.46 -8.79 -12.33
N ALA A 148 15.18 -9.49 -13.45
CA ALA A 148 15.70 -10.84 -13.70
C ALA A 148 17.22 -10.88 -13.87
N ASP A 149 17.84 -9.76 -14.24
CA ASP A 149 19.29 -9.58 -14.34
C ASP A 149 19.95 -9.24 -12.99
N GLY A 150 19.16 -9.20 -11.90
CA GLY A 150 19.62 -8.87 -10.56
C GLY A 150 19.72 -7.37 -10.27
N THR A 151 19.39 -6.51 -11.24
CA THR A 151 19.33 -5.07 -11.00
C THR A 151 18.10 -4.71 -10.16
N LYS A 152 18.19 -3.58 -9.45
CA LYS A 152 17.09 -3.06 -8.62
C LYS A 152 16.70 -1.68 -9.08
N THR A 153 15.41 -1.46 -9.29
CA THR A 153 14.85 -0.13 -9.52
C THR A 153 14.12 0.34 -8.27
N VAL A 154 14.55 1.49 -7.75
CA VAL A 154 13.81 2.23 -6.74
C VAL A 154 12.80 3.12 -7.46
N THR A 155 11.54 3.11 -7.03
CA THR A 155 10.46 3.93 -7.60
C THR A 155 9.80 4.72 -6.48
N PRO A 156 10.07 6.03 -6.39
CA PRO A 156 9.39 6.93 -5.46
C PRO A 156 7.90 6.94 -5.76
N GLN A 157 7.08 6.84 -4.72
CA GLN A 157 5.64 6.85 -4.83
C GLN A 157 4.99 7.45 -3.58
N ALA A 158 3.75 7.87 -3.74
CA ALA A 158 2.86 8.29 -2.68
C ALA A 158 1.47 7.72 -2.89
N GLU A 159 0.76 7.51 -1.78
CA GLU A 159 -0.61 7.02 -1.77
C GLU A 159 -1.44 7.79 -0.77
N ILE A 160 -2.63 8.22 -1.19
CA ILE A 160 -3.63 8.87 -0.35
C ILE A 160 -4.93 8.12 -0.44
N GLN A 161 -5.45 7.72 0.71
CA GLN A 161 -6.71 7.02 0.84
C GLN A 161 -7.77 7.96 1.40
N LEU A 162 -8.89 8.08 0.70
CA LEU A 162 -10.14 8.69 1.16
C LEU A 162 -11.17 7.57 1.38
N SER A 163 -12.39 7.91 1.81
CA SER A 163 -13.46 6.92 1.98
C SER A 163 -13.80 6.21 0.67
N THR A 164 -13.93 6.94 -0.44
CA THR A 164 -14.37 6.35 -1.72
C THR A 164 -13.21 6.02 -2.64
N TYR A 165 -12.14 6.81 -2.60
CA TYR A 165 -11.04 6.73 -3.54
C TYR A 165 -9.72 6.38 -2.86
N THR A 166 -8.84 5.76 -3.64
CA THR A 166 -7.41 5.82 -3.38
C THR A 166 -6.73 6.41 -4.60
N VAL A 167 -5.80 7.32 -4.33
CA VAL A 167 -4.98 7.98 -5.34
C VAL A 167 -3.52 7.60 -5.11
N LYS A 168 -2.86 7.13 -6.15
CA LYS A 168 -1.44 6.82 -6.15
C LYS A 168 -0.72 7.73 -7.12
N PHE A 169 0.45 8.20 -6.71
CA PHE A 169 1.32 9.03 -7.53
C PHE A 169 2.75 8.51 -7.48
N SER A 170 3.34 8.22 -8.64
CA SER A 170 4.72 7.69 -8.73
C SER A 170 5.50 8.34 -9.86
N THR A 171 6.82 8.15 -9.84
CA THR A 171 7.70 8.60 -10.90
C THR A 171 8.71 7.54 -11.31
N SER A 172 8.96 7.43 -12.61
CA SER A 172 10.10 6.70 -13.14
C SER A 172 11.07 7.65 -13.84
N GLU A 173 12.35 7.29 -13.80
CA GLU A 173 13.45 8.00 -14.49
C GLU A 173 14.02 7.17 -15.64
N ASP A 174 13.29 6.14 -16.10
CA ASP A 174 13.71 5.32 -17.22
C ASP A 174 13.68 6.13 -18.52
N ASP A 175 14.62 5.88 -19.44
CA ASP A 175 14.76 6.63 -20.70
C ASP A 175 13.70 6.27 -21.77
N ILE A 176 12.53 5.78 -21.35
CA ILE A 176 11.44 5.37 -22.25
C ILE A 176 10.51 6.57 -22.51
N PRO A 177 10.33 7.01 -23.76
CA PRO A 177 9.37 8.05 -24.10
C PRO A 177 7.92 7.58 -23.89
N VAL A 178 7.10 8.43 -23.28
CA VAL A 178 5.68 8.16 -23.00
C VAL A 178 4.88 7.95 -24.29
N ALA A 179 5.23 8.65 -25.37
CA ALA A 179 4.57 8.49 -26.67
C ALA A 179 4.70 7.06 -27.24
N GLU A 180 5.75 6.33 -26.86
CA GLU A 180 5.99 4.94 -27.23
C GLU A 180 5.27 3.96 -26.29
N MET A 181 5.00 4.36 -25.04
CA MET A 181 4.35 3.50 -24.04
C MET A 181 2.92 3.08 -24.42
N ALA A 182 2.21 3.86 -25.25
CA ALA A 182 0.88 3.48 -25.71
C ALA A 182 0.83 2.10 -26.40
N GLY A 183 1.90 1.72 -27.11
CA GLY A 183 2.00 0.40 -27.73
C GLY A 183 2.25 -0.74 -26.74
N LEU A 184 2.82 -0.42 -25.56
CA LEU A 184 3.19 -1.38 -24.52
C LEU A 184 2.07 -1.59 -23.49
N LEU A 185 1.26 -0.55 -23.24
CA LEU A 185 0.19 -0.54 -22.24
C LEU A 185 -1.10 -1.23 -22.70
N GLY A 186 -1.12 -1.78 -23.92
CA GLY A 186 -2.19 -2.60 -24.46
C GLY A 186 -3.24 -1.83 -25.27
N GLY A 187 -4.20 -2.55 -25.85
CA GLY A 187 -5.12 -2.02 -26.87
C GLY A 187 -6.12 -0.97 -26.40
N SER A 188 -6.27 -0.77 -25.08
CA SER A 188 -7.13 0.28 -24.50
C SER A 188 -6.35 1.52 -24.06
N ALA A 189 -5.06 1.60 -24.38
CA ALA A 189 -4.24 2.76 -24.07
C ALA A 189 -4.53 3.90 -25.06
N GLU A 190 -4.77 5.09 -24.53
CA GLU A 190 -5.15 6.27 -25.31
C GLU A 190 -4.10 7.36 -25.15
N LYS A 191 -3.59 7.88 -26.26
CA LYS A 191 -2.70 9.04 -26.26
C LYS A 191 -3.48 10.29 -25.87
N ARG A 192 -2.90 11.08 -24.98
CA ARG A 192 -3.45 12.30 -24.39
C ARG A 192 -2.34 13.34 -24.23
N THR A 193 -2.73 14.51 -23.73
CA THR A 193 -1.81 15.60 -23.38
C THR A 193 -2.27 16.20 -22.07
N VAL A 194 -1.33 16.50 -21.16
CA VAL A 194 -1.61 17.16 -19.89
C VAL A 194 -0.60 18.29 -19.70
N GLY A 195 -1.07 19.53 -19.57
CA GLY A 195 -0.18 20.68 -19.38
C GLY A 195 0.90 20.83 -20.47
N GLY A 196 0.58 20.45 -21.71
CA GLY A 196 1.53 20.45 -22.85
C GLY A 196 2.42 19.20 -22.94
N HIS A 197 2.37 18.29 -21.97
CA HIS A 197 3.20 17.08 -21.97
C HIS A 197 2.48 15.88 -22.60
N PRO A 198 3.20 15.05 -23.37
CA PRO A 198 2.67 13.77 -23.85
C PRO A 198 2.20 12.90 -22.69
N ALA A 199 1.02 12.30 -22.85
CA ALA A 199 0.45 11.43 -21.84
C ALA A 199 -0.21 10.20 -22.46
N VAL A 200 -0.34 9.13 -21.68
CA VAL A 200 -1.07 7.91 -22.04
C VAL A 200 -2.00 7.52 -20.91
N LEU A 201 -3.29 7.48 -21.23
CA LEU A 201 -4.36 6.99 -20.35
C LEU A 201 -4.55 5.50 -20.58
N TYR A 202 -4.59 4.71 -19.51
CA TYR A 202 -4.81 3.27 -19.60
C TYR A 202 -5.57 2.72 -18.38
N SER A 203 -6.02 1.48 -18.48
CA SER A 203 -6.74 0.77 -17.42
C SER A 203 -5.90 -0.41 -16.94
N ASN A 204 -5.84 -0.60 -15.64
CA ASN A 204 -5.31 -1.79 -15.00
C ASN A 204 -6.30 -2.31 -13.94
N ARG A 205 -6.06 -3.52 -13.43
CA ARG A 205 -6.83 -4.09 -12.32
C ARG A 205 -6.03 -3.99 -11.05
N THR A 206 -6.68 -3.55 -9.98
CA THR A 206 -6.12 -3.69 -8.64
C THR A 206 -6.20 -5.16 -8.21
N ILE A 207 -5.50 -5.50 -7.13
CA ILE A 207 -5.63 -6.79 -6.46
C ILE A 207 -6.58 -6.55 -5.28
N ALA A 208 -7.45 -7.50 -4.93
CA ALA A 208 -8.25 -7.44 -3.71
C ALA A 208 -7.67 -8.41 -2.67
N LEU A 209 -7.57 -7.97 -1.42
CA LEU A 209 -7.21 -8.79 -0.27
C LEU A 209 -8.46 -8.97 0.60
N LYS A 210 -8.86 -10.21 0.86
CA LYS A 210 -10.00 -10.55 1.72
C LYS A 210 -9.49 -11.19 3.00
N PHE A 211 -9.73 -10.52 4.11
CA PHE A 211 -9.33 -10.98 5.43
C PHE A 211 -10.51 -11.67 6.12
N ASN A 212 -10.37 -12.95 6.43
CA ASN A 212 -11.37 -13.69 7.19
C ASN A 212 -11.14 -13.44 8.70
N LEU A 213 -12.02 -12.66 9.35
CA LEU A 213 -11.91 -12.29 10.77
C LEU A 213 -12.07 -13.47 11.76
N GLY A 214 -12.43 -14.66 11.27
CA GLY A 214 -12.48 -15.91 12.03
C GLY A 214 -11.13 -16.63 12.18
N GLY A 215 -10.02 -16.02 11.74
CA GLY A 215 -8.70 -16.66 11.70
C GLY A 215 -8.56 -17.57 10.48
N GLY A 216 -7.93 -17.06 9.42
CA GLY A 216 -7.75 -17.79 8.17
C GLY A 216 -6.75 -17.11 7.26
N LYS A 217 -6.41 -17.81 6.16
CA LYS A 217 -5.53 -17.25 5.12
C LYS A 217 -6.21 -16.02 4.49
N VAL A 218 -5.39 -15.04 4.13
CA VAL A 218 -5.82 -13.88 3.34
C VAL A 218 -6.07 -14.37 1.92
N ASP A 219 -7.31 -14.25 1.45
CA ASP A 219 -7.65 -14.59 0.08
C ASP A 219 -7.29 -13.43 -0.82
N THR A 220 -6.67 -13.73 -1.96
CA THR A 220 -6.29 -12.73 -2.96
C THR A 220 -7.07 -12.94 -4.24
N GLY A 221 -7.58 -11.87 -4.83
CA GLY A 221 -8.39 -11.92 -6.05
C GLY A 221 -8.20 -10.68 -6.94
N PRO A 222 -8.84 -10.64 -8.11
CA PRO A 222 -8.94 -9.40 -8.88
C PRO A 222 -9.74 -8.37 -8.07
N GLY A 223 -9.19 -7.16 -7.91
CA GLY A 223 -9.90 -6.00 -7.40
C GLY A 223 -10.52 -5.18 -8.53
N GLY A 224 -11.03 -4.00 -8.16
CA GLY A 224 -11.61 -3.02 -9.07
C GLY A 224 -10.67 -2.50 -10.16
N ILE A 225 -11.24 -1.66 -11.01
CA ILE A 225 -10.50 -1.00 -12.10
C ILE A 225 -9.76 0.21 -11.53
N ALA A 226 -8.46 0.27 -11.79
CA ALA A 226 -7.68 1.48 -11.64
C ALA A 226 -7.55 2.16 -13.02
N ARG A 227 -7.70 3.49 -13.02
CA ARG A 227 -7.46 4.35 -14.17
C ARG A 227 -6.18 5.10 -13.93
N SER A 228 -5.26 4.97 -14.87
CA SER A 228 -3.88 5.42 -14.75
C SER A 228 -3.53 6.32 -15.91
N LEU A 229 -2.82 7.41 -15.60
CA LEU A 229 -2.34 8.38 -16.56
C LEU A 229 -0.84 8.53 -16.39
N VAL A 230 -0.10 8.08 -17.40
CA VAL A 230 1.35 8.27 -17.51
C VAL A 230 1.58 9.59 -18.24
N VAL A 231 2.38 10.49 -17.68
CA VAL A 231 2.67 11.81 -18.23
C VAL A 231 4.17 12.01 -18.29
N ALA A 232 4.66 12.44 -19.45
CA ALA A 232 6.08 12.76 -19.64
C ALA A 232 6.51 13.86 -18.65
N ARG A 233 7.77 13.78 -18.19
CA ARG A 233 8.32 14.80 -17.27
C ARG A 233 8.48 16.17 -17.96
N ASP A 234 8.67 16.16 -19.27
CA ASP A 234 8.82 17.35 -20.09
C ASP A 234 8.07 17.23 -21.42
N ALA A 235 7.80 18.38 -22.05
CA ALA A 235 7.08 18.47 -23.31
C ALA A 235 7.77 17.81 -24.50
N LYS A 236 9.09 17.54 -24.42
CA LYS A 236 9.87 16.91 -25.49
C LYS A 236 9.83 15.39 -25.41
N ASP A 237 9.26 14.83 -24.34
CA ASP A 237 9.21 13.39 -24.10
C ASP A 237 10.61 12.75 -24.04
N GLY A 238 11.56 13.45 -23.40
CA GLY A 238 12.98 13.08 -23.39
C GLY A 238 13.32 11.84 -22.55
N GLY A 239 12.34 11.25 -21.87
CA GLY A 239 12.51 10.14 -20.93
C GLY A 239 11.96 10.46 -19.55
N GLY A 240 11.67 9.41 -18.79
CA GLY A 240 11.03 9.46 -17.48
C GLY A 240 9.57 9.87 -17.56
N PHE A 241 8.83 9.54 -16.51
CA PHE A 241 7.42 9.91 -16.41
C PHE A 241 6.96 10.08 -14.98
N TYR A 242 5.84 10.76 -14.85
CA TYR A 242 4.97 10.71 -13.69
C TYR A 242 3.76 9.84 -14.00
N GLU A 243 3.30 9.06 -13.04
CA GLU A 243 2.09 8.26 -13.17
C GLU A 243 1.13 8.58 -12.03
N VAL A 244 -0.05 9.07 -12.40
CA VAL A 244 -1.18 9.25 -11.48
C VAL A 244 -2.16 8.11 -11.71
N SER A 245 -2.57 7.43 -10.65
CA SER A 245 -3.57 6.37 -10.71
C SER A 245 -4.67 6.60 -9.69
N ILE A 246 -5.92 6.41 -10.09
CA ILE A 246 -7.07 6.44 -9.19
C ILE A 246 -7.84 5.13 -9.28
N TRP A 247 -8.39 4.68 -8.15
CA TRP A 247 -9.39 3.62 -8.10
C TRP A 247 -10.36 3.88 -6.96
N ARG A 248 -11.54 3.25 -7.06
CA ARG A 248 -12.56 3.34 -6.03
C ARG A 248 -12.57 2.10 -5.16
N GLN A 249 -12.90 2.28 -3.89
CA GLN A 249 -13.03 1.20 -2.91
C GLN A 249 -14.31 0.37 -3.11
N ASP A 250 -15.29 0.90 -3.86
CA ASP A 250 -16.54 0.22 -4.19
C ASP A 250 -16.51 -0.49 -5.57
N ASP A 251 -15.32 -0.67 -6.14
CA ASP A 251 -15.06 -1.32 -7.43
C ASP A 251 -15.72 -0.67 -8.66
N VAL A 252 -16.40 0.48 -8.51
CA VAL A 252 -16.92 1.25 -9.64
C VAL A 252 -15.74 1.85 -10.42
N PRO A 253 -15.74 1.78 -11.77
CA PRO A 253 -14.70 2.44 -12.57
C PRO A 253 -14.67 3.95 -12.27
N PRO A 254 -13.50 4.51 -11.95
CA PRO A 254 -13.39 5.95 -11.65
C PRO A 254 -13.51 6.80 -12.92
N ASP A 255 -13.93 8.05 -12.76
CA ASP A 255 -14.10 9.04 -13.83
C ASP A 255 -12.74 9.53 -14.37
N ASP A 256 -12.52 9.42 -15.68
CA ASP A 256 -11.30 9.89 -16.33
C ASP A 256 -11.12 11.41 -16.19
N LEU A 257 -12.20 12.20 -16.13
CA LEU A 257 -12.09 13.64 -15.91
C LEU A 257 -11.59 13.96 -14.50
N ALA A 258 -11.93 13.14 -13.50
CA ALA A 258 -11.37 13.27 -12.15
C ALA A 258 -9.85 13.02 -12.17
N LEU A 259 -9.41 11.99 -12.89
CA LEU A 259 -7.98 11.70 -13.07
C LEU A 259 -7.23 12.87 -13.72
N PHE A 260 -7.79 13.47 -14.77
CA PHE A 260 -7.18 14.63 -15.43
C PHE A 260 -7.12 15.86 -14.51
N ARG A 261 -8.21 16.18 -13.78
CA ARG A 261 -8.21 17.28 -12.80
C ARG A 261 -7.14 17.11 -11.73
N VAL A 262 -6.99 15.89 -11.21
CA VAL A 262 -5.94 15.58 -10.23
C VAL A 262 -4.56 15.77 -10.86
N ALA A 263 -4.32 15.20 -12.04
CA ALA A 263 -3.03 15.33 -12.72
C ALA A 263 -2.67 16.80 -13.01
N GLU A 264 -3.60 17.59 -13.54
CA GLU A 264 -3.39 19.01 -13.83
C GLU A 264 -3.12 19.85 -12.58
N ALA A 265 -3.72 19.51 -11.44
CA ALA A 265 -3.52 20.21 -10.18
C ALA A 265 -2.24 19.78 -9.44
N VAL A 266 -1.83 18.51 -9.58
CA VAL A 266 -0.71 17.92 -8.83
C VAL A 266 0.61 18.04 -9.58
N LEU A 267 0.65 17.78 -10.89
CA LEU A 267 1.92 17.77 -11.64
C LEU A 267 2.70 19.09 -11.54
N PRO A 268 2.07 20.28 -11.63
CA PRO A 268 2.79 21.54 -11.51
C PRO A 268 3.43 21.81 -10.16
N THR A 269 3.03 21.09 -9.10
CA THR A 269 3.59 21.26 -7.76
C THR A 269 4.80 20.36 -7.49
N VAL A 270 5.11 19.45 -8.42
CA VAL A 270 6.22 18.52 -8.26
C VAL A 270 7.55 19.22 -8.55
N PRO A 271 8.58 19.01 -7.71
CA PRO A 271 9.92 19.52 -7.98
C PRO A 271 10.45 19.08 -9.35
N GLY A 272 10.90 20.05 -10.14
CA GLY A 272 11.45 19.79 -11.47
C GLY A 272 10.43 19.70 -12.60
N TRP A 273 9.14 19.95 -12.34
CA TRP A 273 8.15 20.11 -13.40
C TRP A 273 8.43 21.37 -14.22
N THR A 274 8.52 21.22 -15.55
CA THR A 274 8.59 22.32 -16.50
C THR A 274 7.22 22.51 -17.13
N ALA A 275 6.76 23.74 -17.28
CA ALA A 275 5.54 23.99 -18.05
C ALA A 275 5.83 23.77 -19.55
N GLY A 276 4.90 23.10 -20.24
CA GLY A 276 4.92 22.89 -21.69
C GLY A 276 4.41 24.07 -22.50
#